data_AF-A0A2H0LWJ2-F1
#
_entry.id   AF-A0A2H0LWJ2-F1
#
_cell.length_a   1.000
_cell.length_b   1.000
_cell.length_c   1.000
_cell.angle_alpha   90.00
_cell.angle_beta   90.00
_cell.angle_gamma   90.00
#
_symmetry.space_group_name_H-M   'P 1'
#
loop_
_entity.id
_entity.type
_entity.pdbx_description
1 polymer ?
#
loop_
_entity_poly.entity_id
_entity_poly.type
_entity_poly.pdbx_seq_one_letter_code
_entity_poly.pdbx_strand_id
1 'polypeptide(L)'
;MLEKKLKITEDHAELRIDGEIYSKETIFAAAYIFMDKAYILLDKENKDFVVYIYSQQKSTDLRKLGMDFCNELINYAHYFSRVKENAEVIKTIMQRALFSAAPSLVKEAEEKEIEDLIRELEAEEKEEAQTNAAGAKKRKK
;
A
#
# COMPACT_ATOMS: atom_id res chain seq x y z
N MET A 1 -15.04 -1.01 31.36
CA MET A 1 -14.13 -0.44 30.33
C MET A 1 -14.35 -1.06 28.94
N LEU A 2 -14.57 -2.37 28.80
CA LEU A 2 -14.89 -2.99 27.50
C LEU A 2 -16.28 -2.61 26.95
N GLU A 3 -17.27 -2.48 27.83
CA GLU A 3 -18.66 -2.13 27.48
C GLU A 3 -18.80 -0.75 26.84
N LYS A 4 -17.79 0.12 26.94
CA LYS A 4 -17.78 1.42 26.26
C LYS A 4 -17.43 1.33 24.78
N LYS A 5 -16.77 0.26 24.34
CA LYS A 5 -16.31 0.12 22.94
C LYS A 5 -17.08 -0.92 22.16
N LEU A 6 -17.53 -2.02 22.79
CA LEU A 6 -18.40 -3.02 22.18
C LEU A 6 -19.77 -2.99 22.84
N LYS A 7 -20.78 -2.58 22.08
CA LYS A 7 -22.19 -2.56 22.49
C LYS A 7 -22.96 -3.61 21.70
N ILE A 8 -23.76 -4.41 22.39
CA ILE A 8 -24.61 -5.43 21.77
C ILE A 8 -26.05 -4.92 21.81
N THR A 9 -26.71 -4.94 20.66
CA THR A 9 -28.14 -4.64 20.52
C THR A 9 -28.90 -5.93 20.16
N GLU A 10 -30.21 -5.83 19.95
CA GLU A 10 -31.01 -6.99 19.51
C GLU A 10 -30.59 -7.48 18.11
N ASP A 11 -30.24 -6.56 17.20
CA ASP A 11 -30.02 -6.89 15.78
C ASP A 11 -28.53 -6.91 15.36
N HIS A 12 -27.67 -6.20 16.08
CA HIS A 12 -26.26 -6.05 15.69
C HIS A 12 -25.32 -5.80 16.87
N ALA A 13 -24.03 -6.04 16.62
CA ALA A 13 -22.95 -5.54 17.46
C ALA A 13 -22.42 -4.20 16.91
N GLU A 14 -22.23 -3.21 17.78
CA GLU A 14 -21.65 -1.90 17.50
C GLU A 14 -20.26 -1.82 18.15
N LEU A 15 -19.23 -1.57 17.35
CA LEU A 15 -17.85 -1.43 17.78
C LEU A 15 -17.31 -0.03 17.47
N ARG A 16 -16.86 0.68 18.49
CA ARG A 16 -16.17 1.97 18.37
C ARG A 16 -14.66 1.75 18.34
N ILE A 17 -14.03 2.18 17.25
CA ILE A 17 -12.62 1.96 16.95
C ILE A 17 -11.90 3.31 16.92
N ASP A 18 -10.77 3.37 17.63
CA ASP A 18 -9.93 4.56 17.68
C ASP A 18 -9.12 4.70 16.38
N GLY A 19 -9.32 5.81 15.66
CA GLY A 19 -8.66 6.06 14.37
C GLY A 19 -7.18 6.43 14.47
N GLU A 20 -6.66 6.72 15.67
CA GLU A 20 -5.22 6.90 15.91
C GLU A 20 -4.50 5.54 16.05
N ILE A 21 -5.23 4.49 16.44
CA ILE A 21 -4.68 3.14 16.63
C ILE A 21 -4.85 2.30 15.36
N TYR A 22 -6.05 2.33 14.76
CA TYR A 22 -6.39 1.51 13.61
C TYR A 22 -6.66 2.37 12.38
N SER A 23 -5.92 2.09 11.30
CA SER A 23 -6.14 2.76 10.02
C SER A 23 -7.43 2.26 9.35
N LYS A 24 -7.94 3.05 8.41
CA LYS A 24 -9.11 2.68 7.58
C LYS A 24 -8.88 1.35 6.86
N GLU A 25 -7.68 1.14 6.33
CA GLU A 25 -7.27 -0.07 5.60
C GLU A 25 -7.32 -1.30 6.52
N THR A 26 -6.91 -1.14 7.77
CA THR A 26 -6.99 -2.20 8.80
C THR A 26 -8.43 -2.63 9.04
N ILE A 27 -9.33 -1.65 9.19
CA ILE A 27 -10.75 -1.92 9.44
C ILE A 27 -11.39 -2.60 8.23
N PHE A 28 -11.06 -2.17 7.01
CA PHE A 28 -11.55 -2.82 5.79
C PHE A 28 -11.06 -4.26 5.64
N ALA A 29 -9.79 -4.52 5.94
CA ALA A 29 -9.24 -5.87 5.85
C ALA A 29 -9.93 -6.81 6.85
N ALA A 30 -10.14 -6.35 8.10
CA ALA A 30 -10.90 -7.10 9.09
C ALA A 30 -12.35 -7.32 8.63
N ALA A 31 -13.04 -6.30 8.13
CA ALA A 31 -14.42 -6.41 7.65
C ALA A 31 -14.58 -7.41 6.50
N TYR A 32 -13.61 -7.49 5.60
CA TYR A 32 -13.63 -8.42 4.47
C TYR A 32 -13.76 -9.88 4.92
N ILE A 33 -13.07 -10.27 6.00
CA ILE A 33 -13.10 -11.64 6.55
C ILE A 33 -14.49 -12.05 7.06
N PHE A 34 -15.35 -11.09 7.40
CA PHE A 34 -16.68 -11.35 7.95
C PHE A 34 -17.80 -11.20 6.93
N MET A 35 -17.53 -10.85 5.66
CA MET A 35 -18.56 -10.61 4.65
C MET A 35 -19.41 -11.87 4.33
N ASP A 36 -18.91 -13.07 4.62
CA ASP A 36 -19.63 -14.33 4.47
C ASP A 36 -20.61 -14.62 5.64
N LYS A 37 -20.39 -14.00 6.80
CA LYS A 37 -21.12 -14.26 8.05
C LYS A 37 -21.98 -13.09 8.51
N ALA A 38 -21.64 -11.88 8.09
CA ALA A 38 -22.23 -10.64 8.56
C ALA A 38 -22.31 -9.59 7.46
N TYR A 39 -23.30 -8.72 7.55
CA TYR A 39 -23.27 -7.43 6.86
C TYR A 39 -22.53 -6.44 7.75
N ILE A 40 -21.53 -5.78 7.17
CA ILE A 40 -20.71 -4.79 7.86
C ILE A 40 -21.09 -3.40 7.34
N LEU A 41 -21.53 -2.52 8.24
CA LEU A 41 -21.69 -1.10 7.96
C LEU A 41 -20.58 -0.34 8.70
N LEU A 42 -19.81 0.44 7.96
CA LEU A 42 -18.73 1.27 8.49
C LEU A 42 -19.14 2.73 8.41
N ASP A 43 -19.09 3.41 9.55
CA ASP A 43 -19.32 4.85 9.67
C ASP A 43 -18.13 5.51 10.40
N LYS A 44 -18.12 6.84 10.43
CA LYS A 44 -17.08 7.66 11.06
C LYS A 44 -17.71 8.71 11.96
N GLU A 45 -17.36 8.67 13.24
CA GLU A 45 -17.73 9.69 14.23
C GLU A 45 -16.47 10.48 14.63
N ASN A 46 -16.32 11.70 14.12
CA ASN A 46 -15.14 12.55 14.34
C ASN A 46 -13.83 11.90 13.87
N LYS A 47 -12.97 11.50 14.81
CA LYS A 47 -11.69 10.83 14.55
C LYS A 47 -11.76 9.31 14.66
N ASP A 48 -12.87 8.80 15.20
CA ASP A 48 -13.10 7.38 15.44
C ASP A 48 -13.99 6.78 14.36
N PHE A 49 -13.90 5.47 14.21
CA PHE A 49 -14.77 4.68 13.34
C PHE A 49 -15.81 3.95 14.17
N VAL A 50 -17.00 3.77 13.58
CA VAL A 50 -18.06 2.94 14.15
C VAL A 50 -18.35 1.83 13.18
N VAL A 51 -18.25 0.59 13.65
CA VAL A 51 -18.53 -0.61 12.87
C VAL A 51 -19.78 -1.26 13.42
N TYR A 52 -20.79 -1.42 12.56
CA TYR A 52 -21.99 -2.17 12.87
C TYR A 52 -21.93 -3.52 12.16
N ILE A 53 -22.13 -4.59 12.93
CA ILE A 53 -21.99 -5.98 12.50
C ILE A 53 -23.34 -6.66 12.65
N TYR A 54 -24.03 -6.87 11.53
CA TYR A 54 -25.33 -7.54 11.47
C TYR A 54 -25.13 -9.00 11.06
N SER A 55 -25.51 -9.96 11.89
CA SER A 55 -25.35 -11.36 11.51
C SER A 55 -26.30 -11.76 10.38
N GLN A 56 -25.81 -12.57 9.43
CA GLN A 56 -26.66 -13.19 8.41
C GLN A 56 -27.39 -14.43 8.95
N GLN A 57 -27.03 -14.93 10.13
CA GLN A 57 -27.63 -16.11 10.76
C GLN A 57 -28.35 -15.73 12.07
N LYS A 58 -29.60 -16.18 12.23
CA LYS A 58 -30.45 -15.82 13.37
C LYS A 58 -29.95 -16.27 14.74
N SER A 59 -29.11 -17.30 14.80
CA SER A 59 -28.63 -17.89 16.07
C SER A 59 -27.17 -17.55 16.39
N THR A 60 -26.60 -16.54 15.73
CA THR A 60 -25.21 -16.13 15.99
C THR A 60 -25.11 -15.35 17.29
N ASP A 61 -24.13 -15.71 18.12
CA ASP A 61 -23.73 -14.89 19.25
C ASP A 61 -23.05 -13.61 18.75
N LEU A 62 -23.79 -12.49 18.76
CA LEU A 62 -23.31 -11.17 18.34
C LEU A 62 -22.11 -10.69 19.17
N ARG A 63 -22.03 -11.06 20.45
CA ARG A 63 -20.89 -10.72 21.30
C ARG A 63 -19.65 -11.44 20.82
N LYS A 64 -19.76 -12.74 20.58
CA LYS A 64 -18.65 -13.53 20.04
C LYS A 64 -18.22 -12.98 18.68
N LEU A 65 -19.17 -12.70 17.80
CA LEU A 65 -18.89 -12.15 16.47
C LEU A 65 -18.13 -10.80 16.54
N GLY A 66 -18.55 -9.90 17.43
CA GLY A 66 -17.84 -8.63 17.66
C GLY A 66 -16.43 -8.80 18.26
N MET A 67 -16.24 -9.81 19.12
CA MET A 67 -14.92 -10.14 19.67
C MET A 67 -13.99 -10.78 18.64
N ASP A 68 -14.52 -11.67 17.81
CA ASP A 68 -13.79 -12.26 16.68
C ASP A 68 -13.36 -11.15 15.71
N PHE A 69 -14.22 -10.14 15.46
CA PHE A 69 -13.83 -8.96 14.67
C PHE A 69 -12.66 -8.19 15.29
N CYS A 70 -12.64 -8.03 16.63
CA CYS A 70 -11.53 -7.39 17.32
C CYS A 70 -10.20 -8.15 17.15
N ASN A 71 -10.24 -9.49 17.12
CA ASN A 71 -9.05 -10.29 16.86
C ASN A 71 -8.50 -10.03 15.45
N GLU A 72 -9.37 -9.97 14.44
CA GLU A 72 -8.95 -9.68 13.08
C GLU A 72 -8.44 -8.24 12.90
N LEU A 73 -9.01 -7.26 13.62
CA LEU A 73 -8.46 -5.90 13.64
C LEU A 73 -7.00 -5.88 14.09
N ILE A 74 -6.68 -6.58 15.19
CA ILE A 74 -5.30 -6.66 15.71
C ILE A 74 -4.40 -7.41 14.72
N ASN A 75 -4.90 -8.51 14.16
CA ASN A 75 -4.17 -9.30 13.17
C ASN A 75 -3.75 -8.44 11.97
N TYR A 76 -4.69 -7.69 11.38
CA TYR A 76 -4.39 -6.82 10.25
C TYR A 76 -3.59 -5.58 10.62
N ALA A 77 -3.79 -5.00 11.80
CA ALA A 77 -2.94 -3.90 12.29
C ALA A 77 -1.47 -4.34 12.35
N HIS A 78 -1.23 -5.54 12.91
CA HIS A 78 0.10 -6.13 12.96
C HIS A 78 0.63 -6.43 11.56
N TYR A 79 -0.17 -7.07 10.72
CA TYR A 79 0.22 -7.39 9.35
C TYR A 79 0.67 -6.14 8.58
N PHE A 80 -0.12 -5.06 8.60
CA PHE A 80 0.24 -3.83 7.90
C PHE A 80 1.47 -3.15 8.50
N SER A 81 1.65 -3.20 9.83
CA SER A 81 2.88 -2.70 10.46
C SER A 81 4.10 -3.47 9.96
N ARG A 82 4.01 -4.81 9.89
CA ARG A 82 5.09 -5.67 9.40
C ARG A 82 5.39 -5.46 7.92
N VAL A 83 4.37 -5.32 7.08
CA VAL A 83 4.57 -5.04 5.65
C VAL A 83 5.28 -3.69 5.48
N LYS A 84 4.88 -2.68 6.25
CA LYS A 84 5.52 -1.36 6.21
C LYS A 84 6.97 -1.40 6.71
N GLU A 85 7.22 -2.05 7.85
CA GLU A 85 8.55 -2.22 8.44
C GLU A 85 9.51 -2.96 7.49
N ASN A 86 9.00 -3.94 6.75
CA ASN A 86 9.80 -4.81 5.89
C ASN A 86 9.74 -4.42 4.40
N ALA A 87 9.19 -3.25 4.04
CA ALA A 87 8.96 -2.87 2.65
C ALA A 87 10.24 -2.92 1.79
N GLU A 88 11.37 -2.43 2.31
CA GLU A 88 12.65 -2.45 1.58
C GLU A 88 13.22 -3.86 1.42
N VAL A 89 13.04 -4.73 2.42
CA VAL A 89 13.46 -6.13 2.35
C VAL A 89 12.63 -6.87 1.30
N ILE A 90 11.30 -6.68 1.31
CA ILE A 90 10.37 -7.25 0.33
C ILE A 90 10.76 -6.78 -1.08
N LYS A 91 11.00 -5.47 -1.26
CA LYS A 91 11.44 -4.88 -2.53
C LYS A 91 12.73 -5.51 -3.04
N THR A 92 13.73 -5.65 -2.17
CA THR A 92 15.03 -6.26 -2.53
C THR A 92 14.87 -7.72 -2.96
N ILE A 93 14.07 -8.50 -2.22
CA ILE A 93 13.77 -9.90 -2.57
C ILE A 93 13.04 -9.97 -3.92
N MET A 94 12.05 -9.11 -4.15
CA MET A 94 11.33 -9.06 -5.42
C MET A 94 12.24 -8.68 -6.60
N GLN A 95 13.10 -7.68 -6.44
CA GLN A 95 14.07 -7.30 -7.47
C GLN A 95 14.98 -8.47 -7.82
N ARG A 96 15.53 -9.15 -6.81
CA ARG A 96 16.39 -10.32 -7.02
C ARG A 96 15.64 -11.47 -7.69
N ALA A 97 14.39 -11.73 -7.30
CA ALA A 97 13.56 -12.77 -7.91
C ALA A 97 13.25 -12.45 -9.38
N LEU A 98 12.90 -11.19 -9.70
CA LEU A 98 12.64 -10.74 -11.07
C LEU A 98 13.88 -10.88 -11.95
N PHE A 99 15.05 -10.43 -11.46
CA PHE A 99 16.31 -10.55 -12.18
C PHE A 99 16.72 -12.00 -12.42
N SER A 100 16.49 -12.88 -11.45
CA SER A 100 16.77 -14.30 -11.60
C SER A 100 15.81 -15.01 -12.55
N ALA A 101 14.53 -14.60 -12.58
CA ALA A 101 13.50 -15.24 -13.40
C ALA A 101 13.54 -14.79 -14.86
N ALA A 102 13.95 -13.55 -15.13
CA ALA A 102 14.00 -12.98 -16.47
C ALA A 102 15.27 -12.15 -16.71
N PRO A 103 16.44 -12.80 -16.87
CA PRO A 103 17.70 -12.11 -17.11
C PRO A 103 17.70 -11.22 -18.37
N SER A 104 16.90 -11.57 -19.37
CA SER A 104 16.78 -10.81 -20.62
C SER A 104 16.15 -9.43 -20.42
N LEU A 105 15.18 -9.29 -19.51
CA LEU A 105 14.54 -8.00 -19.24
C LEU A 105 15.53 -7.00 -18.62
N VAL A 106 16.49 -7.49 -17.85
CA VAL A 106 17.56 -6.66 -17.28
C VAL A 106 18.51 -6.20 -18.37
N LYS A 107 18.94 -7.12 -19.24
CA LYS A 107 19.81 -6.78 -20.37
C LYS A 107 19.16 -5.78 -21.31
N GLU A 108 17.89 -5.96 -21.65
CA GLU A 108 17.15 -5.02 -22.49
C GLU A 108 17.00 -3.64 -21.85
N ALA A 109 16.88 -3.57 -20.52
CA ALA A 109 16.83 -2.30 -19.80
C ALA A 109 18.22 -1.62 -19.74
N GLU A 110 19.27 -2.38 -19.44
CA GLU A 110 20.66 -1.89 -19.44
C GLU A 110 21.10 -1.41 -20.82
N GLU A 111 20.79 -2.16 -21.88
CA GLU A 111 21.11 -1.79 -23.26
C GLU A 111 20.45 -0.46 -23.67
N LYS A 112 19.19 -0.24 -23.26
CA LYS A 112 18.48 1.02 -23.51
C LYS A 112 19.08 2.20 -22.75
N GLU A 113 19.41 2.03 -21.47
CA GLU A 113 20.07 3.09 -20.69
C GLU A 113 21.42 3.49 -21.30
N ILE A 114 22.21 2.50 -21.75
CA ILE A 114 23.49 2.76 -22.43
C ILE A 114 23.27 3.51 -23.75
N GLU A 115 22.27 3.14 -24.54
CA GLU A 115 21.95 3.80 -25.81
C GLU A 115 21.52 5.26 -25.60
N ASP A 116 20.71 5.53 -24.58
CA ASP A 116 20.29 6.89 -24.21
C ASP A 116 21.48 7.75 -23.76
N LEU A 117 22.38 7.22 -22.93
CA LEU A 117 23.62 7.89 -22.51
C LEU A 117 24.55 8.22 -23.69
N ILE A 118 24.72 7.28 -24.63
CA ILE A 118 25.53 7.52 -25.84
C ILE A 118 24.93 8.65 -26.67
N ARG A 119 23.60 8.66 -26.81
CA ARG A 119 22.90 9.69 -27.57
C ARG A 119 23.05 11.09 -26.96
N GLU A 120 23.02 11.18 -25.63
CA GLU A 120 23.23 12.42 -24.89
C GLU A 120 24.66 12.94 -25.08
N LEU A 121 25.66 12.08 -24.91
CA LEU A 121 27.07 12.43 -25.14
C LEU A 121 27.34 12.88 -26.59
N GLU A 122 26.76 12.18 -27.57
CA GLU A 122 26.88 12.59 -28.98
C GLU A 122 26.24 13.95 -29.28
N ALA A 123 25.17 14.31 -28.55
CA ALA A 123 24.53 15.61 -28.70
C ALA A 123 25.41 16.72 -28.12
N GLU A 124 25.98 16.50 -26.93
CA GLU A 124 26.93 17.41 -26.29
C GLU A 124 28.16 17.65 -27.17
N GLU A 125 28.79 16.59 -27.71
CA GLU A 125 29.95 16.72 -28.61
C GLU A 125 29.62 17.53 -29.88
N LYS A 126 28.41 17.35 -30.43
CA LYS A 126 27.95 18.11 -31.61
C LYS A 126 27.73 19.59 -31.28
N GLU A 127 27.24 19.92 -30.09
CA GLU A 127 27.09 21.30 -29.63
C GLU A 127 28.45 21.97 -29.36
N GLU A 128 29.39 21.25 -28.75
CA GLU A 128 30.76 21.73 -28.54
C GLU A 128 31.52 21.95 -29.87
N ALA A 129 31.34 21.07 -30.85
CA ALA A 129 31.95 21.24 -32.18
C ALA A 129 31.39 22.46 -32.91
N GLN A 130 30.08 22.74 -32.79
CA GLN A 130 29.44 23.90 -33.42
C GLN A 130 29.85 25.23 -32.77
N THR A 131 29.96 25.27 -31.44
CA THR A 131 30.41 26.45 -30.70
C THR A 131 31.88 26.77 -30.99
N ASN A 132 32.75 25.75 -31.06
CA ASN A 132 34.16 25.91 -31.43
C ASN A 132 34.35 26.37 -32.89
N ALA A 133 33.56 25.85 -33.83
CA ALA A 133 33.59 26.28 -35.23
C ALA A 133 33.09 27.74 -35.42
N ALA A 134 32.10 28.17 -34.62
CA ALA A 134 31.61 29.55 -34.62
C ALA A 134 32.64 30.54 -34.01
N GLY A 135 33.35 30.12 -32.96
CA GLY A 135 34.45 30.89 -32.36
C GLY A 135 35.66 31.08 -33.29
N ALA A 136 36.03 30.05 -34.06
CA ALA A 136 37.12 30.11 -35.02
C ALA A 136 36.85 31.05 -36.22
N LYS A 137 35.58 31.17 -36.67
CA LYS A 137 35.18 32.10 -37.74
C LYS A 137 35.22 33.58 -37.30
N LYS A 138 35.02 33.90 -36.03
CA LYS A 138 35.08 35.28 -35.51
C LYS A 138 36.51 35.83 -35.34
N ARG A 139 37.55 34.98 -35.26
CA ARG A 139 38.96 35.41 -35.12
C ARG A 139 39.69 35.66 -36.45
N LYS A 140 39.04 35.40 -37.60
CA LYS A 140 39.61 35.59 -38.96
C LYS A 140 39.05 36.82 -39.71
N LYS A 141 38.33 37.70 -39.04
CA LYS A 141 37.88 39.00 -39.55
C LYS A 141 38.52 40.10 -38.71
#